data_AF-A0A132AAW1-F1
#
_entry.id   AF-A0A132AAW1-F1
#
_cell.length_a   1.000
_cell.length_b   1.000
_cell.length_c   1.000
_cell.angle_alpha   90.00
_cell.angle_beta   90.00
_cell.angle_gamma   90.00
#
_symmetry.space_group_name_H-M   'P 1'
#
loop_
_entity.id
_entity.type
_entity.pdbx_description
1 polymer ?
#
loop_
_entity_poly.entity_id
_entity_poly.type
_entity_poly.pdbx_seq_one_letter_code
_entity_poly.pdbx_strand_id
1 'polypeptide(L)'
;MATFCIPFTYTNYMLGRWIFPTFLCPIIPFFQITSVSVSVWTLTIIGIDRFFAIIHPFRSFLWLERHKISAIVAIWSFGSLIASPQLFYNDSIMFQYRGERFVDCREKFTAEGGKIYTIFIFLFTFFIPILALMFVYIKICLHLMRNSSTPGNPNENRDKVCLSRKIKLGTERTHWSQFFFF
;
A
#
# COMPACT_ATOMS: atom_id res chain seq x y z
N MET A 1 -1.34 -9.78 -8.59
CA MET A 1 -0.29 -10.81 -8.41
C MET A 1 -0.82 -12.24 -8.46
N ALA A 2 -1.66 -12.63 -7.49
CA ALA A 2 -1.99 -14.04 -7.27
C ALA A 2 -2.67 -14.74 -8.45
N THR A 3 -3.59 -14.06 -9.14
CA THR A 3 -4.39 -14.65 -10.21
C THR A 3 -3.66 -14.71 -11.55
N PHE A 4 -2.87 -13.69 -11.88
CA PHE A 4 -2.26 -13.56 -13.20
C PHE A 4 -0.80 -13.97 -13.27
N CYS A 5 0.03 -13.72 -12.24
CA CYS A 5 1.48 -13.98 -12.37
C CYS A 5 1.87 -15.36 -11.83
N ILE A 6 1.24 -15.81 -10.73
CA ILE A 6 1.56 -17.10 -10.09
C ILE A 6 1.45 -18.29 -11.04
N PRO A 7 0.34 -18.51 -11.78
CA PRO A 7 0.24 -19.72 -12.61
C PRO A 7 1.32 -19.76 -13.70
N PHE A 8 1.61 -18.64 -14.35
CA PHE A 8 2.61 -18.60 -15.43
C PHE A 8 4.03 -18.81 -14.90
N THR A 9 4.40 -18.11 -13.83
CA THR A 9 5.72 -18.26 -13.20
C THR A 9 5.90 -19.68 -12.64
N TYR A 10 4.87 -20.22 -12.00
CA TYR A 10 4.89 -21.58 -11.47
C TYR A 10 5.04 -22.63 -12.57
N THR A 11 4.27 -22.52 -13.65
CA THR A 11 4.37 -23.43 -14.80
C THR A 11 5.76 -23.36 -15.44
N ASN A 12 6.32 -22.16 -15.63
CA ASN A 12 7.68 -22.01 -16.15
C ASN A 12 8.72 -22.66 -15.24
N TYR A 13 8.60 -22.47 -13.92
CA TYR A 13 9.50 -23.06 -12.93
C TYR A 13 9.44 -24.60 -12.93
N MET A 14 8.23 -25.17 -12.96
CA MET A 14 8.04 -26.63 -12.93
C MET A 14 8.45 -27.32 -14.22
N LEU A 15 8.26 -26.66 -15.37
CA LEU A 15 8.63 -27.23 -16.67
C LEU A 15 10.08 -26.97 -17.06
N GLY A 16 10.74 -25.98 -16.43
CA GLY A 16 12.08 -25.53 -16.81
C GLY A 16 12.17 -24.99 -18.24
N ARG A 17 11.03 -24.60 -18.83
CA ARG A 17 10.91 -24.06 -20.19
C ARG A 17 9.72 -23.13 -20.30
N TRP A 18 9.86 -22.12 -21.16
CA TRP A 18 8.80 -21.18 -21.49
C TRP A 18 7.87 -21.74 -22.56
N ILE A 19 6.65 -22.10 -22.17
CA ILE A 19 5.62 -22.64 -23.09
C ILE A 19 4.62 -21.59 -23.58
N PHE A 20 4.68 -20.37 -23.03
CA PHE A 20 3.76 -19.30 -23.33
C PHE A 20 4.25 -18.46 -24.53
N PRO A 21 3.39 -17.60 -25.11
CA PRO A 21 3.82 -16.63 -26.11
C PRO A 21 5.05 -15.82 -25.69
N THR A 22 5.91 -15.50 -26.65
CA THR A 22 7.18 -14.79 -26.44
C THR A 22 6.99 -13.41 -25.80
N PHE A 23 5.93 -12.69 -26.18
CA PHE A 23 5.61 -11.38 -25.61
C PHE A 23 5.26 -11.42 -24.11
N LEU A 24 4.82 -12.57 -23.58
CA LEU A 24 4.50 -12.70 -22.15
C LEU A 24 5.74 -12.81 -21.27
N CYS A 25 6.89 -13.24 -21.82
CA CYS A 25 8.14 -13.40 -21.09
C CYS A 25 8.60 -12.10 -20.39
N PRO A 26 8.66 -10.93 -21.06
CA PRO A 26 8.96 -9.67 -20.40
C PRO A 26 7.77 -9.06 -19.63
N ILE A 27 6.53 -9.34 -20.04
CA ILE A 27 5.33 -8.74 -19.45
C ILE A 27 5.02 -9.27 -18.06
N ILE A 28 5.15 -10.58 -17.85
CA ILE A 28 4.88 -11.21 -16.55
C ILE A 28 5.75 -10.64 -15.43
N PRO A 29 7.09 -10.60 -15.54
CA PRO A 29 7.94 -10.02 -14.51
C PRO A 29 7.75 -8.51 -14.36
N PHE A 30 7.45 -7.77 -15.45
CA PHE A 30 7.08 -6.36 -15.37
C PHE A 30 5.85 -6.13 -14.48
N PHE A 31 4.76 -6.85 -14.74
CA PHE A 31 3.56 -6.74 -13.90
C PHE A 31 3.85 -7.19 -12.48
N GLN A 32 4.67 -8.23 -12.31
CA GLN A 32 5.09 -8.76 -11.00
C GLN A 32 5.68 -7.67 -10.11
N ILE A 33 6.71 -6.99 -10.59
CA ILE A 33 7.39 -5.92 -9.85
C ILE A 33 6.49 -4.70 -9.68
N THR A 34 5.71 -4.34 -10.72
CA THR A 34 4.79 -3.19 -10.66
C THR A 34 3.77 -3.36 -9.54
N SER A 35 3.06 -4.50 -9.45
CA SER A 35 2.01 -4.68 -8.44
C SER A 35 2.57 -4.76 -7.02
N VAL A 36 3.76 -5.36 -6.83
CA VAL A 36 4.41 -5.40 -5.52
C VAL A 36 4.77 -3.98 -5.10
N SER A 37 5.38 -3.21 -6.00
CA SER A 37 5.74 -1.81 -5.75
C SER A 37 4.50 -0.97 -5.41
N VAL A 38 3.46 -1.03 -6.24
CA VAL A 38 2.21 -0.28 -6.03
C VAL A 38 1.59 -0.63 -4.68
N SER A 39 1.52 -1.91 -4.31
CA SER A 39 0.97 -2.36 -3.03
C SER A 39 1.72 -1.77 -1.85
N VAL A 40 3.05 -1.86 -1.86
CA VAL A 40 3.89 -1.38 -0.76
C VAL A 40 3.80 0.14 -0.62
N TRP A 41 3.92 0.89 -1.72
CA TRP A 41 3.80 2.36 -1.67
C TRP A 41 2.41 2.82 -1.25
N THR A 42 1.35 2.12 -1.68
CA THR A 42 -0.02 2.40 -1.22
C THR A 42 -0.12 2.23 0.29
N LEU A 43 0.42 1.15 0.85
CA LEU A 43 0.42 0.93 2.30
C LEU A 43 1.22 2.00 3.05
N THR A 44 2.37 2.42 2.52
CA THR A 44 3.17 3.50 3.10
C THR A 44 2.41 4.83 3.13
N ILE A 45 1.75 5.21 2.03
CA ILE A 45 0.95 6.44 1.96
C ILE A 45 -0.24 6.37 2.92
N ILE A 46 -0.95 5.24 2.99
CA ILE A 46 -2.04 5.05 3.95
C ILE A 46 -1.54 5.21 5.39
N GLY A 47 -0.37 4.64 5.72
CA GLY A 47 0.24 4.80 7.03
C GLY A 47 0.53 6.27 7.36
N ILE A 48 1.13 7.00 6.40
CA ILE A 48 1.45 8.42 6.54
C ILE A 48 0.18 9.27 6.69
N ASP A 49 -0.87 9.00 5.92
CA ASP A 49 -2.16 9.68 6.07
C ASP A 49 -2.72 9.51 7.48
N ARG A 50 -2.72 8.28 8.00
CA ARG A 50 -3.15 7.98 9.37
C ARG A 50 -2.33 8.74 10.40
N PHE A 51 -1.01 8.82 10.22
CA PHE A 51 -0.13 9.60 11.09
C PHE A 51 -0.54 11.08 11.12
N PHE A 52 -0.75 11.69 9.96
CA PHE A 52 -1.17 13.09 9.89
C PHE A 52 -2.58 13.31 10.45
N ALA A 53 -3.50 12.37 10.27
CA ALA A 53 -4.85 12.44 10.84
C ALA A 53 -4.84 12.38 12.38
N ILE A 54 -3.96 11.58 12.97
CA ILE A 54 -3.83 11.45 14.43
C ILE A 54 -3.18 12.70 15.04
N ILE A 55 -2.13 13.24 14.43
CA ILE A 55 -1.37 14.37 15.00
C ILE A 55 -2.02 15.73 14.66
N HIS A 56 -2.62 15.87 13.48
CA HIS A 56 -3.19 17.12 12.98
C HIS A 56 -4.65 16.95 12.54
N PRO A 57 -5.58 16.74 13.50
CA PRO A 57 -6.97 16.33 13.23
C PRO A 57 -7.78 17.31 12.36
N PHE A 58 -7.39 18.58 12.26
CA PHE A 58 -8.14 19.60 11.50
C PHE A 58 -7.56 19.95 10.12
N ARG A 59 -6.33 19.52 9.78
CA ARG A 59 -5.70 19.89 8.50
C ARG A 59 -5.43 18.72 7.55
N SER A 60 -5.31 17.48 8.03
CA SER A 60 -4.88 16.38 7.17
C SER A 60 -5.98 15.84 6.25
N PHE A 61 -7.22 15.74 6.73
CA PHE A 61 -8.32 15.09 6.00
C PHE A 61 -8.64 15.76 4.65
N LEU A 62 -8.49 17.09 4.58
CA LEU A 62 -8.80 17.85 3.37
C LEU A 62 -7.71 17.77 2.29
N TRP A 63 -6.46 17.52 2.66
CA TRP A 63 -5.36 17.48 1.71
C TRP A 63 -5.32 16.16 0.94
N LEU A 64 -5.44 15.02 1.62
CA LEU A 64 -5.36 13.72 0.95
C LEU A 64 -6.59 13.45 0.06
N GLU A 65 -7.80 13.83 0.49
CA GLU A 65 -9.00 13.68 -0.34
C GLU A 65 -8.92 14.47 -1.64
N ARG A 66 -8.27 15.64 -1.63
CA ARG A 66 -8.06 16.45 -2.84
C ARG A 66 -6.99 15.87 -3.77
N HIS A 67 -5.97 15.19 -3.23
CA HIS A 67 -4.83 14.71 -4.02
C HIS A 67 -4.81 13.18 -4.23
N LYS A 68 -5.85 12.46 -3.80
CA LYS A 68 -5.94 10.99 -3.86
C LYS A 68 -5.70 10.43 -5.27
N ILE A 69 -6.34 11.02 -6.28
CA ILE A 69 -6.15 10.57 -7.68
C ILE A 69 -4.72 10.81 -8.14
N SER A 70 -4.16 11.98 -7.85
CA SER A 70 -2.77 12.31 -8.17
C SER A 70 -1.78 11.35 -7.49
N ALA A 71 -2.04 10.98 -6.23
CA ALA A 71 -1.21 10.02 -5.50
C ALA A 71 -1.26 8.63 -6.13
N ILE A 72 -2.45 8.15 -6.51
CA ILE A 72 -2.60 6.87 -7.20
C ILE A 72 -1.83 6.88 -8.53
N VAL A 73 -2.03 7.91 -9.37
CA VAL A 73 -1.32 8.04 -10.64
C VAL A 73 0.20 8.08 -10.43
N ALA A 74 0.67 8.79 -9.41
CA ALA A 74 2.09 8.84 -9.07
C ALA A 74 2.64 7.48 -8.64
N ILE A 75 1.93 6.73 -7.79
CA ILE A 75 2.34 5.39 -7.35
C ILE A 75 2.42 4.42 -8.53
N TRP A 76 1.42 4.43 -9.41
CA TRP A 76 1.41 3.58 -10.60
C TRP A 76 2.55 3.94 -11.54
N SER A 77 2.75 5.24 -11.81
CA SER A 77 3.85 5.72 -12.66
C SER A 77 5.20 5.31 -12.07
N PHE A 78 5.38 5.45 -10.75
CA PHE A 78 6.60 5.08 -10.06
C PHE A 78 6.84 3.56 -10.07
N GLY A 79 5.81 2.76 -9.79
CA GLY A 79 5.89 1.30 -9.86
C GLY A 79 6.23 0.80 -11.25
N SER A 80 5.61 1.36 -12.29
CA SER A 80 5.92 1.03 -13.68
C SER A 80 7.32 1.48 -14.10
N LEU A 81 7.80 2.63 -13.60
CA LEU A 81 9.15 3.10 -13.86
C LEU A 81 10.20 2.14 -13.29
N ILE A 82 10.04 1.71 -12.03
CA ILE A 82 10.93 0.73 -11.39
C ILE A 82 10.92 -0.61 -12.15
N ALA A 83 9.75 -1.05 -12.60
CA ALA A 83 9.59 -2.30 -13.33
C ALA A 83 10.03 -2.23 -14.80
N SER A 84 10.14 -1.04 -15.39
CA SER A 84 10.42 -0.84 -16.81
C SER A 84 11.63 -1.60 -17.36
N PRO A 85 12.76 -1.78 -16.64
CA PRO A 85 13.90 -2.53 -17.16
C PRO A 85 13.54 -3.99 -17.48
N GLN A 86 12.57 -4.58 -16.77
CA GLN A 86 12.14 -5.95 -17.05
C GLN A 86 11.55 -6.11 -18.47
N LEU A 87 10.98 -5.05 -19.06
CA LEU A 87 10.46 -5.09 -20.42
C LEU A 87 11.55 -5.12 -21.50
N PHE A 88 12.70 -4.52 -21.22
CA PHE A 88 13.80 -4.39 -22.18
C PHE A 88 14.86 -5.48 -22.02
N TYR A 89 15.06 -5.94 -20.78
CA TYR A 89 16.13 -6.88 -20.45
C TYR A 89 15.65 -8.33 -20.32
N ASN A 90 14.35 -8.64 -20.36
CA ASN A 90 13.89 -10.03 -20.49
C ASN A 90 13.60 -10.36 -21.95
N ASP A 91 14.05 -11.54 -22.39
CA ASP A 91 13.73 -12.04 -23.71
C ASP A 91 13.56 -13.57 -23.73
N SER A 92 12.78 -14.04 -24.69
CA SER A 92 12.61 -15.46 -24.96
C SER A 92 13.74 -15.95 -25.87
N ILE A 93 14.60 -16.83 -25.37
CA ILE A 93 15.76 -17.35 -26.10
C ILE A 93 15.51 -18.83 -26.42
N MET A 94 15.74 -19.21 -27.67
CA MET A 94 15.69 -20.62 -28.08
C MET A 94 16.99 -21.32 -27.68
N PHE A 95 16.87 -22.50 -27.08
CA PHE A 95 17.99 -23.38 -26.77
C PHE A 95 17.71 -24.79 -27.28
N GLN A 96 18.77 -25.54 -27.55
CA GLN A 96 18.64 -26.94 -27.93
C GLN A 96 19.09 -27.84 -26.79
N TYR A 97 18.26 -28.83 -26.48
CA TYR A 97 18.58 -29.84 -25.48
C TYR A 97 18.21 -31.23 -26.03
N ARG A 98 19.19 -32.14 -26.07
CA ARG A 98 19.02 -33.50 -26.62
C ARG A 98 18.44 -33.55 -28.05
N GLY A 99 18.79 -32.57 -28.89
CA GLY A 99 18.30 -32.49 -30.27
C GLY A 99 16.91 -31.87 -30.45
N GLU A 100 16.21 -31.56 -29.35
CA GLU A 100 14.93 -30.85 -29.38
C GLU A 100 15.13 -29.35 -29.13
N ARG A 101 14.28 -28.52 -29.75
CA ARG A 101 14.27 -27.07 -29.57
C ARG A 101 13.33 -26.68 -28.44
N PHE A 102 13.84 -25.96 -27.46
CA PHE A 102 13.09 -25.40 -26.35
C PHE A 102 13.23 -23.87 -26.32
N VAL A 103 12.31 -23.21 -25.64
CA VAL A 103 12.33 -21.76 -25.41
C VAL A 103 12.50 -21.54 -23.91
N ASP A 104 13.42 -20.65 -23.52
CA ASP A 104 13.62 -20.19 -22.15
C ASP A 104 13.31 -18.69 -22.08
N CYS A 105 12.83 -18.22 -20.93
CA CYS A 105 12.66 -16.79 -20.68
C CYS A 105 13.81 -16.34 -19.77
N ARG A 106 14.74 -15.54 -20.30
CA ARG A 106 15.96 -15.18 -19.58
C ARG A 106 16.18 -13.67 -19.55
N GLU A 107 16.67 -13.23 -18.39
CA GLU A 107 17.21 -11.89 -18.19
C GLU A 107 18.57 -11.75 -18.91
N LYS A 108 18.65 -10.80 -19.84
CA LYS A 108 19.84 -10.38 -20.59
C LYS A 108 20.73 -9.39 -19.81
N PHE A 109 20.54 -9.27 -18.50
CA PHE A 109 21.39 -8.40 -17.69
C PHE A 109 22.83 -8.89 -17.65
N THR A 110 23.78 -7.95 -17.65
CA THR A 110 25.16 -8.27 -17.22
C THR A 110 25.13 -8.69 -15.74
N ALA A 111 26.06 -9.54 -15.31
CA ALA A 111 26.09 -10.02 -13.92
C ALA A 111 26.10 -8.86 -12.89
N GLU A 112 26.81 -7.77 -13.21
CA GLU A 112 26.85 -6.57 -12.36
C GLU A 112 25.58 -5.72 -12.49
N GLY A 113 25.04 -5.54 -13.70
CA GLY A 113 23.80 -4.78 -13.91
C GLY A 113 22.60 -5.40 -13.21
N GLY A 114 22.47 -6.73 -13.26
CA GLY A 114 21.38 -7.46 -12.59
C GLY A 114 21.45 -7.34 -11.07
N LYS A 115 22.65 -7.41 -10.49
CA LYS A 115 22.85 -7.19 -9.04
C LYS A 115 22.47 -5.77 -8.62
N ILE A 116 22.95 -4.76 -9.36
CA ILE A 116 22.64 -3.36 -9.07
C ILE A 116 21.13 -3.12 -9.14
N TYR A 117 20.47 -3.65 -10.18
CA TYR A 117 19.02 -3.54 -10.33
C TYR A 117 18.26 -4.24 -9.20
N THR A 118 18.69 -5.43 -8.79
CA THR A 118 18.10 -6.17 -7.67
C THR A 118 18.23 -5.39 -6.35
N ILE A 119 19.42 -4.84 -6.07
CA ILE A 119 19.65 -3.99 -4.88
C ILE A 119 18.77 -2.75 -4.94
N PHE A 120 18.67 -2.12 -6.11
CA PHE A 120 17.81 -0.96 -6.33
C PHE A 120 16.35 -1.28 -6.01
N ILE A 121 15.77 -2.35 -6.59
CA ILE A 121 14.40 -2.76 -6.27
C ILE A 121 14.25 -3.01 -4.78
N PHE A 122 15.16 -3.78 -4.18
CA PHE A 122 15.10 -4.09 -2.75
C PHE A 122 15.05 -2.83 -1.87
N LEU A 123 15.85 -1.82 -2.18
CA LEU A 123 15.84 -0.56 -1.44
C LEU A 123 14.48 0.16 -1.53
N PHE A 124 13.93 0.26 -2.74
CA PHE A 124 12.69 1.02 -2.98
C PHE A 124 11.41 0.28 -2.62
N THR A 125 11.37 -1.06 -2.73
CA THR A 125 10.17 -1.85 -2.47
C THR A 125 10.16 -2.52 -1.10
N PHE A 126 11.28 -2.53 -0.38
CA PHE A 126 11.38 -3.17 0.92
C PHE A 126 11.98 -2.24 1.98
N PHE A 127 13.23 -1.81 1.81
CA PHE A 127 13.96 -1.09 2.87
C PHE A 127 13.33 0.26 3.22
N ILE A 128 13.13 1.14 2.24
CA ILE A 128 12.54 2.47 2.44
C ILE A 128 11.12 2.38 2.99
N PRO A 129 10.19 1.58 2.41
CA PRO A 129 8.84 1.43 2.94
C PRO A 129 8.79 0.92 4.37
N ILE A 130 9.64 -0.05 4.73
CA ILE A 130 9.69 -0.59 6.10
C ILE A 130 10.15 0.49 7.08
N LEU A 131 11.21 1.22 6.77
CA LEU A 131 11.68 2.31 7.64
C LEU A 131 10.60 3.38 7.84
N ALA A 132 9.91 3.77 6.76
CA ALA A 132 8.83 4.75 6.83
C ALA A 132 7.67 4.26 7.70
N LEU A 133 7.22 3.02 7.49
CA LEU A 133 6.14 2.41 8.28
C LEU A 133 6.54 2.26 9.75
N MET A 134 7.75 1.77 10.02
CA MET A 134 8.27 1.64 11.39
C MET A 134 8.28 2.99 12.10
N PHE A 135 8.82 4.03 11.47
CA PHE A 135 8.85 5.37 12.04
C PHE A 135 7.43 5.89 12.34
N VAL A 136 6.52 5.76 11.38
CA VAL A 136 5.12 6.19 11.52
C VAL A 136 4.44 5.45 12.67
N TYR A 137 4.51 4.12 12.71
CA TYR A 137 3.84 3.33 13.74
C TYR A 137 4.43 3.54 15.13
N ILE A 138 5.76 3.68 15.25
CA ILE A 138 6.40 4.02 16.52
C ILE A 138 5.86 5.36 17.05
N LYS A 139 5.81 6.39 16.19
CA LYS A 139 5.30 7.70 16.61
C LYS A 139 3.83 7.67 16.99
N ILE A 140 3.00 6.92 16.24
CA ILE A 140 1.59 6.72 16.59
C ILE A 140 1.48 6.05 17.97
N CYS A 141 2.22 4.98 18.21
CA CYS A 141 2.23 4.26 19.48
C CYS A 141 2.62 5.19 20.64
N LEU A 142 3.73 5.92 20.51
CA LEU A 142 4.18 6.87 21.53
C LEU A 142 3.17 8.00 21.77
N HIS A 143 2.55 8.51 20.71
CA HIS A 143 1.51 9.54 20.84
C HIS A 143 0.29 9.02 21.59
N LEU A 144 -0.18 7.82 21.25
CA LEU A 144 -1.31 7.18 21.93
C LEU A 144 -1.00 6.86 23.40
N MET A 145 0.22 6.39 23.71
CA MET A 145 0.63 6.12 25.09
C MET A 145 0.72 7.39 25.92
N ARG A 146 1.28 8.48 25.35
CA ARG A 146 1.41 9.77 26.04
C ARG A 146 0.07 10.49 26.21
N ASN A 147 -0.83 10.36 25.24
CA ASN A 147 -2.15 10.98 25.24
C ASN A 147 -3.27 10.00 25.65
N SER A 148 -2.96 9.02 26.50
CA SER A 148 -3.84 7.95 26.98
C SER A 148 -5.04 8.42 27.83
N SER A 149 -5.48 9.67 27.69
CA SER A 149 -6.90 10.01 27.79
C SER A 149 -7.62 9.48 26.55
N THR A 150 -7.71 8.16 26.44
CA THR A 150 -8.46 7.45 25.40
C THR A 150 -9.86 8.06 25.25
N PRO A 151 -10.34 8.33 24.02
CA PRO A 151 -11.77 8.49 23.78
C PRO A 151 -12.42 7.15 24.11
N GLY A 152 -12.92 7.00 25.34
CA GLY A 152 -13.45 5.74 25.87
C GLY A 152 -12.99 5.37 27.28
N ASN A 153 -12.03 6.08 27.89
CA ASN A 153 -11.85 5.93 29.34
C ASN A 153 -13.11 6.50 30.03
N PRO A 154 -13.80 5.77 30.93
CA PRO A 154 -14.86 6.34 31.74
C PRO A 154 -14.25 7.49 32.52
N ASN A 155 -14.55 8.71 32.10
CA ASN A 155 -14.02 9.89 32.73
C ASN A 155 -15.23 10.52 33.41
N GLU A 156 -15.40 10.14 34.68
CA GLU A 156 -16.59 10.44 35.46
C GLU A 156 -17.00 11.92 35.38
N ASN A 157 -16.02 12.83 35.32
CA ASN A 157 -16.30 14.26 35.13
C ASN A 157 -16.84 14.61 33.73
N ARG A 158 -16.29 14.04 32.65
CA ARG A 158 -16.84 14.29 31.29
C ARG A 158 -18.21 13.63 31.10
N ASP A 159 -18.40 12.45 31.67
CA ASP A 159 -19.66 11.71 31.60
C ASP A 159 -20.75 12.43 32.41
N LYS A 160 -20.44 12.94 33.60
CA LYS A 160 -21.33 13.81 34.38
C LYS A 160 -21.71 15.08 33.62
N VAL A 161 -20.77 15.73 32.93
CA VAL A 161 -21.05 16.92 32.11
C VAL A 161 -21.93 16.58 30.89
N CYS A 162 -21.68 15.46 30.22
CA CYS A 162 -22.50 14.99 29.10
C CYS A 162 -23.92 14.61 29.55
N LEU A 163 -24.05 13.89 30.66
CA LEU A 163 -25.35 13.56 31.29
C LEU A 163 -26.10 14.83 31.71
N SER A 164 -25.43 15.78 32.37
CA SER A 164 -26.06 17.03 32.81
C SER A 164 -26.60 17.84 31.63
N ARG A 165 -25.91 17.83 30.48
CA ARG A 165 -26.41 18.46 29.24
C ARG A 165 -27.61 17.72 28.67
N LYS A 166 -27.61 16.38 28.64
CA LYS A 166 -28.76 15.58 28.20
C LYS A 166 -29.98 15.78 29.11
N ILE A 167 -29.77 15.86 30.42
CA ILE A 167 -30.83 16.13 31.40
C ILE A 167 -31.43 17.52 31.16
N LYS A 168 -30.60 18.57 31.04
CA LYS A 168 -31.09 19.93 30.73
C LYS A 168 -31.92 19.98 29.44
N LEU A 169 -31.46 19.33 28.37
CA LEU A 169 -32.18 19.26 27.10
C LEU A 169 -33.48 18.45 27.20
N GLY A 170 -33.51 17.41 28.03
CA GLY A 170 -34.73 16.66 28.34
C GLY A 170 -35.74 17.48 29.11
N THR A 171 -35.30 18.19 30.16
CA THR A 171 -36.15 19.06 30.99
C THR A 171 -36.70 20.24 30.18
N GLU A 172 -35.89 20.87 29.33
CA GLU A 172 -36.38 21.91 28.41
C GLU A 172 -37.40 21.34 27.44
N ARG A 173 -37.16 20.16 26.84
CA ARG A 173 -38.12 19.54 25.91
C ARG A 173 -39.47 19.24 26.58
N THR A 174 -39.49 18.80 27.83
CA THR A 174 -40.73 18.60 28.60
C THR A 174 -41.44 19.91 28.93
N HIS A 175 -40.69 20.99 29.19
CA HIS A 175 -41.25 22.32 29.44
C HIS A 175 -41.90 22.91 28.17
N TRP A 176 -41.27 22.75 27.00
CA TRP A 176 -41.86 23.16 25.71
C TRP A 176 -43.09 22.33 25.34
N SER A 177 -43.17 21.04 25.70
CA SER A 177 -44.37 20.23 25.44
C SER A 177 -45.58 20.62 26.29
N GLN A 178 -45.38 21.25 27.46
CA GLN A 178 -46.48 21.80 28.26
C GLN A 178 -46.96 23.15 27.75
N PHE A 179 -46.10 23.93 27.07
CA PHE A 179 -46.44 25.22 26.48
C PHE A 179 -47.13 25.13 25.10
N PHE A 180 -47.06 23.99 24.41
CA PHE A 180 -47.68 23.77 23.09
C PHE A 180 -49.07 23.08 23.16
N PHE A 181 -49.59 22.85 24.38
CA PHE A 181 -50.91 22.24 24.63
C PHE A 181 -51.96 23.22 25.20
N PHE A 182 -51.68 24.52 25.14
CA PHE A 182 -52.63 25.63 25.29
C PHE A 182 -52.56 26.51 24.05
#